data_AF-A0A0F9J6U2-F1
#
_entry.id   AF-A0A0F9J6U2-F1
#
_cell.length_a   1.000
_cell.length_b   1.000
_cell.length_c   1.000
_cell.angle_alpha   90.00
_cell.angle_beta   90.00
_cell.angle_gamma   90.00
#
_symmetry.space_group_name_H-M   'P 1'
#
loop_
_entity.id
_entity.type
_entity.pdbx_description
1 polymer ?
#
loop_
_entity_poly.entity_id
_entity_poly.type
_entity_poly.pdbx_seq_one_letter_code
_entity_poly.pdbx_strand_id
1 'polypeptide(L)'
;IKKLLDGDERMIWIKSTTLKITKDWLNSLVKNKKYKNRIKKLGKSDNIEDETFEKRDVITNKRILINNKINEFYDFSGISESNFQLRGQIAILNLKGLRAFDIEESKGIYNIWFHAEPVNKGDYAFLFEDLTTAEYHKIIDIFTDSYIAEIPKQAGKLTYIQKN
;
A
#
# COMPACT_ATOMS: atom_id res chain seq x y z
N ILE A 1 -3.75 9.24 12.44
CA ILE A 1 -2.68 9.76 11.53
C ILE A 1 -1.98 11.00 12.07
N LYS A 2 -2.64 12.16 12.31
CA LYS A 2 -1.93 13.39 12.77
C LYS A 2 -1.00 13.20 13.99
N LYS A 3 -1.38 12.37 14.96
CA LYS A 3 -0.56 12.02 16.14
C LYS A 3 0.68 11.17 15.84
N LEU A 4 0.81 10.64 14.62
CA LEU A 4 1.95 9.83 14.16
C LEU A 4 2.92 10.63 13.29
N LEU A 5 2.60 11.89 13.00
CA LEU A 5 3.47 12.78 12.23
C LEU A 5 4.50 13.38 13.19
N ASP A 6 5.76 13.41 12.75
CA ASP A 6 6.79 14.16 13.48
C ASP A 6 6.50 15.67 13.35
N GLY A 7 7.01 16.49 14.27
CA GLY A 7 6.71 17.93 14.30
C GLY A 7 7.14 18.71 13.03
N ASP A 8 8.10 18.17 12.27
CA ASP A 8 8.64 18.71 11.03
C ASP A 8 8.17 17.97 9.76
N GLU A 9 7.33 16.92 9.90
CA GLU A 9 6.81 16.19 8.74
C GLU A 9 5.81 17.02 7.94
N ARG A 10 5.99 17.01 6.62
CA ARG A 10 5.09 17.65 5.66
C ARG A 10 4.22 16.58 5.02
N MET A 11 2.91 16.70 5.14
CA MET A 11 1.98 15.91 4.33
C MET A 11 2.01 16.43 2.91
N ILE A 12 2.29 15.54 1.96
CA ILE A 12 2.38 15.88 0.53
C ILE A 12 1.11 15.46 -0.20
N TRP A 13 0.51 14.34 0.23
CA TRP A 13 -0.73 13.85 -0.36
C TRP A 13 -1.58 13.08 0.66
N ILE A 14 -2.90 13.14 0.49
CA ILE A 14 -3.89 12.41 1.30
C ILE A 14 -5.09 12.03 0.44
N LYS A 15 -5.57 10.79 0.59
CA LYS A 15 -6.88 10.35 0.10
C LYS A 15 -7.61 9.67 1.25
N SER A 16 -8.91 9.94 1.33
CA SER A 16 -9.81 9.29 2.27
C SER A 16 -10.98 8.70 1.48
N THR A 17 -11.26 7.43 1.73
CA THR A 17 -12.39 6.72 1.12
C THR A 17 -13.11 5.92 2.18
N THR A 18 -14.43 5.87 2.08
CA THR A 18 -15.24 5.03 2.93
C THR A 18 -15.40 3.67 2.25
N LEU A 19 -15.03 2.60 2.95
CA LEU A 19 -15.12 1.24 2.45
C LEU A 19 -16.03 0.41 3.34
N LYS A 20 -16.82 -0.45 2.71
CA LYS A 20 -17.62 -1.47 3.40
C LYS A 20 -16.92 -2.82 3.23
N ILE A 21 -16.43 -3.40 4.33
CA ILE A 21 -15.94 -4.78 4.31
C ILE A 21 -17.14 -5.69 4.47
N THR A 22 -17.48 -6.42 3.42
CA THR A 22 -18.46 -7.50 3.50
C THR A 22 -17.75 -8.84 3.57
N LYS A 23 -18.43 -9.84 4.13
CA LYS A 23 -17.96 -11.24 4.11
C LYS A 23 -17.68 -11.72 2.68
N ASP A 24 -18.51 -11.30 1.72
CA ASP A 24 -18.36 -11.63 0.30
C ASP A 24 -17.13 -11.00 -0.33
N TRP A 25 -16.82 -9.74 0.00
CA TRP A 25 -15.60 -9.07 -0.46
C TRP A 25 -14.35 -9.78 0.06
N LEU A 26 -14.30 -10.15 1.33
CA LEU A 26 -13.17 -10.94 1.88
C LEU A 26 -13.05 -12.31 1.23
N ASN A 27 -14.17 -13.00 1.03
CA ASN A 27 -14.20 -14.27 0.31
C ASN A 27 -13.67 -14.13 -1.13
N SER A 28 -13.92 -12.99 -1.78
CA SER A 28 -13.34 -12.69 -3.10
C SER A 28 -11.83 -12.50 -3.03
N LEU A 29 -11.31 -11.83 -1.99
CA LEU A 29 -9.88 -11.64 -1.80
C LEU A 29 -9.13 -12.94 -1.50
N VAL A 30 -9.73 -13.88 -0.74
CA VAL A 30 -9.18 -15.22 -0.53
C VAL A 30 -9.02 -16.01 -1.83
N LYS A 31 -9.86 -15.74 -2.84
CA LYS A 31 -9.74 -16.38 -4.16
C LYS A 31 -8.56 -15.84 -4.96
N ASN A 32 -8.06 -14.64 -4.66
CA ASN A 32 -6.87 -14.09 -5.28
C ASN A 32 -5.61 -14.81 -4.78
N LYS A 33 -4.93 -15.55 -5.68
CA LYS A 33 -3.74 -16.36 -5.35
C LYS A 33 -2.64 -15.56 -4.65
N LYS A 34 -2.53 -14.26 -4.94
CA LYS A 34 -1.51 -13.34 -4.39
C LYS A 34 -1.71 -13.06 -2.89
N TYR A 35 -2.96 -13.08 -2.41
CA TYR A 35 -3.29 -12.74 -1.02
C TYR A 35 -3.88 -13.90 -0.21
N LYS A 36 -4.23 -15.00 -0.87
CA LYS A 36 -4.90 -16.16 -0.29
C LYS A 36 -4.28 -16.67 1.00
N ASN A 37 -2.96 -16.80 1.08
CA ASN A 37 -2.31 -17.36 2.27
C ASN A 37 -2.36 -16.41 3.47
N ARG A 38 -2.27 -15.10 3.23
CA ARG A 38 -2.32 -14.06 4.28
C ARG A 38 -3.77 -13.85 4.76
N ILE A 39 -4.75 -13.84 3.84
CA ILE A 39 -6.18 -13.62 4.13
C ILE A 39 -6.87 -14.90 4.67
N LYS A 40 -6.36 -16.10 4.43
CA LYS A 40 -6.94 -17.34 5.01
C LYS A 40 -6.98 -17.36 6.55
N LYS A 41 -6.09 -16.62 7.22
CA LYS A 41 -6.13 -16.47 8.69
C LYS A 41 -7.36 -15.67 9.13
N LEU A 42 -7.90 -14.80 8.27
CA LEU A 42 -9.08 -13.97 8.53
C LEU A 42 -10.40 -14.70 8.41
N GLY A 43 -10.57 -15.51 7.37
CA GLY A 43 -11.84 -16.17 7.08
C GLY A 43 -12.28 -17.18 8.15
N LYS A 44 -11.44 -17.42 9.17
CA LYS A 44 -11.72 -18.28 10.33
C LYS A 44 -12.17 -17.49 11.57
N SER A 45 -12.17 -16.16 11.53
CA SER A 45 -12.70 -15.30 12.60
C SER A 45 -14.20 -15.12 12.38
N ASP A 46 -15.03 -15.71 13.24
CA ASP A 46 -16.50 -15.67 13.17
C ASP A 46 -17.13 -14.28 13.38
N ASN A 47 -16.34 -13.22 13.61
CA ASN A 47 -16.80 -11.88 13.99
C ASN A 47 -16.69 -10.81 12.88
N ILE A 48 -16.77 -11.19 11.60
CA ILE A 48 -16.76 -10.18 10.53
C ILE A 48 -18.20 -9.72 10.26
N GLU A 49 -18.62 -8.71 11.00
CA GLU A 49 -19.83 -7.95 10.73
C GLU A 49 -19.61 -7.00 9.55
N ASP A 50 -20.69 -6.71 8.81
CA ASP A 50 -20.70 -5.75 7.72
C ASP A 50 -20.41 -4.34 8.28
N GLU A 51 -19.14 -3.96 8.30
CA GLU A 51 -18.70 -2.71 8.87
C GLU A 51 -18.21 -1.73 7.81
N THR A 52 -18.57 -0.47 8.03
CA THR A 52 -18.06 0.66 7.26
C THR A 52 -16.90 1.28 8.00
N PHE A 53 -15.78 1.51 7.32
CA PHE A 53 -14.62 2.15 7.90
C PHE A 53 -14.03 3.18 6.93
N GLU A 54 -13.31 4.14 7.47
CA GLU A 54 -12.55 5.11 6.67
C GLU A 54 -11.16 4.54 6.36
N LYS A 55 -10.89 4.27 5.08
CA LYS A 55 -9.54 4.07 4.58
C LYS A 55 -8.90 5.43 4.34
N ARG A 56 -7.68 5.62 4.84
CA ARG A 56 -6.92 6.86 4.64
C ARG A 56 -5.50 6.55 4.24
N ASP A 57 -5.14 6.98 3.03
CA ASP A 57 -3.82 6.82 2.44
C ASP A 57 -3.10 8.18 2.50
N VAL A 58 -1.88 8.20 3.02
CA VAL A 58 -1.10 9.43 3.24
C VAL A 58 0.34 9.24 2.79
N ILE A 59 0.85 10.20 2.03
CA ILE A 59 2.28 10.29 1.70
C ILE A 59 2.82 11.55 2.36
N THR A 60 3.88 11.38 3.14
CA THR A 60 4.66 12.47 3.74
C THR A 60 6.03 12.53 3.09
N ASN A 61 6.81 13.55 3.44
CA ASN A 61 8.21 13.65 3.04
C ASN A 61 9.14 12.59 3.67
N LYS A 62 8.64 11.75 4.59
CA LYS A 62 9.45 10.73 5.29
C LYS A 62 8.84 9.33 5.23
N ARG A 63 7.52 9.21 5.14
CA ARG A 63 6.77 7.97 5.35
C ARG A 63 5.57 7.86 4.40
N ILE A 64 5.16 6.64 4.14
CA ILE A 64 3.84 6.30 3.58
C ILE A 64 3.02 5.67 4.69
N LEU A 65 1.79 6.15 4.88
CA LEU A 65 0.88 5.65 5.91
C LEU A 65 -0.42 5.21 5.27
N ILE A 66 -0.85 3.99 5.57
CA ILE A 66 -2.17 3.49 5.21
C ILE A 66 -2.89 3.17 6.52
N ASN A 67 -3.98 3.90 6.78
CA ASN A 67 -4.92 3.53 7.81
C ASN A 67 -6.06 2.74 7.18
N ASN A 68 -6.08 1.44 7.41
CA ASN A 68 -7.08 0.54 6.86
C ASN A 68 -7.31 -0.60 7.85
N LYS A 69 -8.57 -0.90 8.17
CA LYS A 69 -8.92 -1.97 9.12
C LYS A 69 -8.31 -3.31 8.69
N ILE A 70 -8.17 -3.56 7.39
CA ILE A 70 -7.58 -4.82 6.90
C ILE A 70 -6.10 -5.00 7.26
N ASN A 71 -5.38 -3.93 7.57
CA ASN A 71 -3.95 -4.00 7.88
C ASN A 71 -3.66 -4.83 9.13
N GLU A 72 -4.58 -4.86 10.10
CA GLU A 72 -4.41 -5.64 11.34
C GLU A 72 -4.33 -7.15 11.10
N PHE A 73 -4.71 -7.57 9.90
CA PHE A 73 -4.80 -8.97 9.52
C PHE A 73 -3.72 -9.41 8.53
N TYR A 74 -2.98 -8.47 7.98
CA TYR A 74 -1.84 -8.78 7.13
C TYR A 74 -0.63 -9.18 7.97
N ASP A 75 0.11 -10.17 7.47
CA ASP A 75 1.33 -10.64 8.10
C ASP A 75 2.52 -9.88 7.51
N PHE A 76 3.15 -9.05 8.34
CA PHE A 76 4.32 -8.23 7.98
C PHE A 76 5.62 -8.72 8.64
N SER A 77 5.61 -9.93 9.23
CA SER A 77 6.75 -10.47 9.99
C SER A 77 8.05 -10.65 9.17
N GLY A 78 7.95 -10.63 7.83
CA GLY A 78 9.09 -10.69 6.92
C GLY A 78 9.80 -9.36 6.67
N ILE A 79 9.26 -8.24 7.16
CA ILE A 79 9.76 -6.89 6.88
C ILE A 79 10.54 -6.35 8.08
N SER A 80 11.72 -5.77 7.83
CA SER A 80 12.52 -5.13 8.89
C SER A 80 11.75 -4.01 9.58
N GLU A 81 11.77 -4.01 10.91
CA GLU A 81 11.16 -2.94 11.75
C GLU A 81 11.77 -1.55 11.48
N SER A 82 12.99 -1.48 10.94
CA SER A 82 13.61 -0.23 10.49
C SER A 82 12.89 0.40 9.31
N ASN A 83 12.22 -0.43 8.51
CA ASN A 83 11.57 -0.03 7.26
C ASN A 83 10.05 0.04 7.44
N PHE A 84 9.48 -0.78 8.31
CA PHE A 84 8.05 -0.94 8.46
C PHE A 84 7.61 -0.99 9.92
N GLN A 85 6.46 -0.38 10.22
CA GLN A 85 5.80 -0.54 11.51
C GLN A 85 4.29 -0.71 11.33
N LEU A 86 3.69 -1.57 12.13
CA LEU A 86 2.24 -1.67 12.30
C LEU A 86 1.84 -1.12 13.66
N ARG A 87 0.93 -0.14 13.67
CA ARG A 87 0.39 0.46 14.91
C ARG A 87 -1.14 0.39 14.86
N GLY A 88 -1.69 -0.69 15.39
CA GLY A 88 -3.11 -1.01 15.22
C GLY A 88 -3.44 -1.20 13.74
N GLN A 89 -4.36 -0.40 13.21
CA GLN A 89 -4.80 -0.44 11.81
C GLN A 89 -3.92 0.40 10.86
N ILE A 90 -2.89 1.04 11.39
CA ILE A 90 -2.03 1.94 10.63
C ILE A 90 -0.72 1.22 10.27
N ALA A 91 -0.57 0.91 8.99
CA ALA A 91 0.67 0.43 8.40
C ALA A 91 1.54 1.63 8.00
N ILE A 92 2.82 1.60 8.35
CA ILE A 92 3.76 2.70 8.15
C ILE A 92 5.00 2.16 7.41
N LEU A 93 5.27 2.69 6.21
CA LEU A 93 6.50 2.46 5.47
C LEU A 93 7.42 3.67 5.58
N ASN A 94 8.64 3.47 6.07
CA ASN A 94 9.67 4.50 6.00
C ASN A 94 10.19 4.60 4.56
N LEU A 95 10.24 5.82 4.00
CA LEU A 95 10.73 6.03 2.64
C LEU A 95 12.19 5.60 2.44
N LYS A 96 13.01 5.61 3.50
CA LYS A 96 14.38 5.05 3.46
C LYS A 96 14.42 3.55 3.15
N GLY A 97 13.35 2.83 3.50
CA GLY A 97 13.19 1.40 3.23
C GLY A 97 12.53 1.11 1.88
N LEU A 98 11.97 2.13 1.21
CA LEU A 98 11.38 1.97 -0.10
C LEU A 98 12.49 1.88 -1.15
N ARG A 99 12.53 0.76 -1.89
CA ARG A 99 13.54 0.52 -2.93
C ARG A 99 12.97 0.63 -4.33
N ALA A 100 11.73 0.20 -4.49
CA ALA A 100 11.02 0.25 -5.75
C ALA A 100 9.53 0.35 -5.50
N PHE A 101 8.79 0.71 -6.54
CA PHE A 101 7.34 0.54 -6.58
C PHE A 101 6.89 0.19 -7.99
N ASP A 102 5.81 -0.59 -8.09
CA ASP A 102 5.21 -0.99 -9.36
C ASP A 102 3.89 -0.26 -9.57
N ILE A 103 3.56 -0.01 -10.84
CA ILE A 103 2.26 0.51 -11.27
C ILE A 103 1.64 -0.49 -12.22
N GLU A 104 0.37 -0.79 -11.96
CA GLU A 104 -0.50 -1.51 -12.88
C GLU A 104 -1.61 -0.56 -13.32
N GLU A 105 -1.84 -0.49 -14.63
CA GLU A 105 -2.91 0.30 -15.23
C GLU A 105 -3.97 -0.61 -15.86
N SER A 106 -5.24 -0.29 -15.62
CA SER A 106 -6.36 -0.92 -16.32
C SER A 106 -7.50 0.05 -16.50
N LYS A 107 -7.84 0.36 -17.76
CA LYS A 107 -9.00 1.20 -18.12
C LYS A 107 -8.99 2.59 -17.46
N GLY A 108 -7.81 3.20 -17.34
CA GLY A 108 -7.63 4.52 -16.72
C GLY A 108 -7.65 4.50 -15.18
N ILE A 109 -7.63 3.31 -14.57
CA ILE A 109 -7.48 3.12 -13.13
C ILE A 109 -6.06 2.60 -12.84
N TYR A 110 -5.41 3.20 -11.85
CA TYR A 110 -4.03 2.89 -11.50
C TYR A 110 -3.95 2.27 -10.10
N ASN A 111 -3.14 1.22 -9.99
CA ASN A 111 -2.77 0.61 -8.73
C ASN A 111 -1.26 0.75 -8.54
N ILE A 112 -0.83 1.30 -7.40
CA ILE A 112 0.59 1.47 -7.06
C ILE A 112 0.96 0.54 -5.91
N TRP A 113 1.94 -0.32 -6.16
CA TRP A 113 2.46 -1.28 -5.22
C TRP A 113 3.84 -0.86 -4.71
N PHE A 114 3.98 -0.59 -3.41
CA PHE A 114 5.28 -0.25 -2.84
C PHE A 114 5.98 -1.49 -2.28
N HIS A 115 7.24 -1.67 -2.70
CA HIS A 115 8.07 -2.79 -2.27
C HIS A 115 8.78 -2.44 -0.96
N ALA A 116 8.39 -3.10 0.13
CA ALA A 116 9.04 -2.94 1.44
C ALA A 116 9.95 -4.13 1.81
N GLU A 117 9.94 -5.21 1.02
CA GLU A 117 10.83 -6.37 1.16
C GLU A 117 12.07 -6.25 0.25
N PRO A 118 13.16 -7.02 0.52
CA PRO A 118 14.27 -7.13 -0.41
C PRO A 118 13.79 -7.64 -1.78
N VAL A 119 14.35 -7.10 -2.87
CA VAL A 119 14.03 -7.41 -4.28
C VAL A 119 13.91 -8.91 -4.58
N ASN A 120 14.62 -9.74 -3.81
CA ASN A 120 14.72 -11.19 -4.01
C ASN A 120 13.56 -12.00 -3.38
N LYS A 121 12.62 -11.40 -2.63
CA LYS A 121 11.49 -12.10 -2.00
C LYS A 121 10.09 -11.67 -2.46
N GLY A 122 9.99 -10.59 -3.24
CA GLY A 122 8.87 -10.36 -4.15
C GLY A 122 7.49 -10.08 -3.54
N ASP A 123 7.35 -9.97 -2.22
CA ASP A 123 6.04 -9.67 -1.63
C ASP A 123 5.84 -8.17 -1.42
N TYR A 124 4.76 -7.68 -2.02
CA TYR A 124 4.28 -6.31 -1.89
C TYR A 124 3.73 -6.06 -0.49
N ALA A 125 4.08 -4.92 0.10
CA ALA A 125 3.66 -4.58 1.47
C ALA A 125 2.56 -3.51 1.51
N PHE A 126 2.49 -2.64 0.50
CA PHE A 126 1.52 -1.55 0.44
C PHE A 126 0.91 -1.42 -0.94
N LEU A 127 -0.38 -1.13 -0.97
CA LEU A 127 -1.17 -0.94 -2.17
C LEU A 127 -1.99 0.34 -2.06
N PHE A 128 -1.79 1.22 -3.03
CA PHE A 128 -2.71 2.30 -3.33
C PHE A 128 -3.54 1.82 -4.51
N GLU A 129 -4.82 1.57 -4.26
CA GLU A 129 -5.74 1.01 -5.25
C GLU A 129 -6.71 2.07 -5.77
N ASP A 130 -7.24 1.82 -6.97
CA ASP A 130 -8.30 2.61 -7.59
C ASP A 130 -7.97 4.12 -7.66
N LEU A 131 -6.75 4.42 -8.07
CA LEU A 131 -6.31 5.80 -8.29
C LEU A 131 -6.82 6.30 -9.63
N THR A 132 -7.36 7.51 -9.62
CA THR A 132 -7.62 8.27 -10.85
C THR A 132 -6.31 8.68 -11.51
N THR A 133 -6.33 8.98 -12.82
CA THR A 133 -5.17 9.51 -13.55
C THR A 133 -4.54 10.72 -12.85
N ALA A 134 -5.36 11.62 -12.30
CA ALA A 134 -4.88 12.82 -11.61
C ALA A 134 -4.18 12.49 -10.27
N GLU A 135 -4.70 11.52 -9.52
CA GLU A 135 -4.07 11.05 -8.28
C GLU A 135 -2.76 10.31 -8.57
N TYR A 136 -2.77 9.45 -9.59
CA TYR A 136 -1.58 8.78 -10.09
C TYR A 136 -0.46 9.78 -10.40
N HIS A 137 -0.71 10.78 -11.25
CA HIS A 137 0.33 11.76 -11.61
C HIS A 137 0.84 12.53 -10.39
N LYS A 138 -0.06 12.96 -9.49
CA LYS A 138 0.35 13.60 -8.23
C LYS A 138 1.28 12.73 -7.41
N ILE A 139 1.02 11.42 -7.32
CA ILE A 139 1.89 10.51 -6.58
C ILE A 139 3.24 10.34 -7.30
N ILE A 140 3.25 10.17 -8.63
CA ILE A 140 4.48 10.04 -9.41
C ILE A 140 5.38 11.27 -9.27
N ASP A 141 4.79 12.47 -9.30
CA ASP A 141 5.55 13.72 -9.15
C ASP A 141 6.28 13.80 -7.80
N ILE A 142 5.74 13.20 -6.74
CA ILE A 142 6.40 13.14 -5.42
C ILE A 142 7.67 12.28 -5.47
N PHE A 143 7.67 11.22 -6.28
CA PHE A 143 8.76 10.24 -6.30
C PHE A 143 9.75 10.44 -7.46
N THR A 144 9.40 11.19 -8.50
CA THR A 144 10.21 11.34 -9.73
C THR A 144 11.63 11.88 -9.50
N ASP A 145 11.82 12.67 -8.43
CA ASP A 145 13.14 13.19 -8.07
C ASP A 145 14.08 12.09 -7.55
N SER A 146 13.53 11.12 -6.82
CA SER A 146 14.31 10.05 -6.15
C SER A 146 14.24 8.70 -6.84
N TYR A 147 13.36 8.53 -7.82
CA TYR A 147 13.11 7.26 -8.50
C TYR A 147 13.13 7.43 -10.02
N ILE A 148 13.51 6.38 -10.73
CA ILE A 148 13.51 6.33 -12.19
C ILE A 148 12.68 5.14 -12.68
N ALA A 149 11.89 5.36 -13.72
CA ALA A 149 11.10 4.31 -14.35
C ALA A 149 12.01 3.36 -15.15
N GLU A 150 11.86 2.07 -14.92
CA GLU A 150 12.47 1.02 -15.75
C GLU A 150 11.62 0.74 -16.99
N ILE A 151 12.27 0.35 -18.08
CA ILE A 151 11.58 -0.08 -19.29
C ILE A 151 10.77 -1.34 -18.94
N PRO A 152 9.45 -1.34 -19.17
CA PRO A 152 8.57 -2.41 -18.73
C PRO A 152 8.89 -3.73 -19.45
N LYS A 153 9.15 -4.80 -18.68
CA LYS A 153 9.34 -6.17 -19.22
C LYS A 153 8.02 -6.85 -19.59
N GLN A 154 6.89 -6.32 -19.13
CA GLN A 154 5.54 -6.83 -19.38
C GLN A 154 4.61 -5.65 -19.72
N ALA A 155 3.72 -5.81 -20.70
CA ALA A 155 2.75 -4.79 -21.05
C ALA A 155 1.82 -4.46 -19.87
N GLY A 156 1.60 -3.18 -19.60
CA GLY A 156 0.70 -2.70 -18.54
C GLY A 156 1.28 -2.68 -17.12
N LYS A 157 2.56 -3.05 -16.95
CA LYS A 157 3.27 -2.94 -15.66
C LYS A 157 4.50 -2.05 -15.79
N LEU A 158 4.57 -0.99 -14.99
CA LEU A 158 5.73 -0.08 -14.92
C LEU A 158 6.40 -0.18 -13.55
N THR A 159 7.72 -0.30 -13.50
CA THR A 159 8.48 -0.36 -12.24
C THR A 159 9.33 0.89 -12.09
N TYR A 160 9.33 1.49 -10.91
CA TYR A 160 10.20 2.59 -10.52
C TYR A 160 11.21 2.09 -9.51
N ILE A 161 12.49 2.36 -9.74
CA ILE A 161 13.59 2.00 -8.85
C ILE A 161 14.23 3.26 -8.27
N GLN A 162 14.70 3.18 -7.03
CA GLN A 162 15.40 4.28 -6.37
C GLN A 162 16.68 4.63 -7.13
N LYS A 163 16.94 5.92 -7.35
CA LYS A 163 18.21 6.40 -7.91
C LYS A 163 19.33 6.11 -6.89
N ASN A 164 20.44 5.54 -7.37
CA ASN A 164 21.64 5.32 -6.56
C ASN A 164 22.35 6.64 -6.24
#